data_AF-A0A5S5BR92-F1
#
_entry.id   AF-A0A5S5BR92-F1
#
_cell.length_a   1.000
_cell.length_b   1.000
_cell.length_c   1.000
_cell.angle_alpha   90.00
_cell.angle_beta   90.00
_cell.angle_gamma   90.00
#
_symmetry.space_group_name_H-M   'P 1'
#
loop_
_entity.id
_entity.type
_entity.pdbx_description
1 polymer ?
#
loop_
_entity_poly.entity_id
_entity_poly.type
_entity_poly.pdbx_seq_one_letter_code
_entity_poly.pdbx_strand_id
1 'polypeptide(L)' 'MGLGKNRTKFGQVMDQNGYKQSDLPVNKNTATRLCNELDYDPPPEIQTTAIGFLRKKGHDVRPGDFWA' A
#
# COMPACT_ATOMS: atom_id res chain seq x y z
N MET A 1 12.92 2.90 -21.32
CA MET A 1 13.31 2.24 -20.06
C MET A 1 12.57 2.95 -18.94
N GLY A 2 11.65 2.26 -18.29
CA GLY A 2 10.66 2.88 -17.40
C GLY A 2 11.32 3.50 -16.18
N LEU A 3 11.10 4.79 -15.97
CA LEU A 3 11.46 5.52 -14.76
C LEU A 3 10.97 4.72 -13.55
N GLY A 4 11.92 4.14 -12.80
CA GLY A 4 11.65 3.39 -11.58
C GLY A 4 10.90 4.30 -10.62
N LYS A 5 9.57 4.20 -10.61
CA LYS A 5 8.74 4.89 -9.64
C LYS A 5 9.18 4.35 -8.28
N ASN A 6 9.58 5.23 -7.38
CA ASN A 6 9.77 4.84 -5.99
C ASN A 6 8.46 4.22 -5.52
N ARG A 7 8.47 2.90 -5.32
CA ARG A 7 7.32 2.15 -4.80
C ARG A 7 7.65 1.73 -3.40
N THR A 8 6.76 2.02 -2.47
CA THR A 8 6.83 1.45 -1.11
C THR A 8 6.72 -0.07 -1.20
N LYS A 9 7.13 -0.78 -0.14
CA LYS A 9 6.89 -2.23 -0.05
C LYS A 9 5.42 -2.58 -0.30
N PHE A 10 4.52 -1.76 0.24
CA PHE A 10 3.08 -1.91 0.04
C PHE A 10 2.68 -1.71 -1.44
N GLY A 11 3.20 -0.66 -2.08
CA GLY A 11 2.97 -0.39 -3.49
C GLY A 11 3.53 -1.49 -4.41
N GLN A 12 4.65 -2.10 -4.04
CA GLN A 12 5.23 -3.25 -4.76
C GLN A 12 4.34 -4.48 -4.65
N VAL A 13 3.87 -4.82 -3.44
CA VAL A 13 2.94 -5.94 -3.25
C VAL A 13 1.63 -5.71 -4.01
N MET A 14 1.10 -4.49 -4.00
CA MET A 14 -0.07 -4.14 -4.79
C MET A 14 0.15 -4.38 -6.29
N ASP A 15 1.27 -3.91 -6.83
CA ASP A 15 1.62 -4.04 -8.26
C ASP A 15 1.83 -5.51 -8.66
N GLN A 16 2.56 -6.28 -7.84
CA GLN A 16 2.79 -7.72 -8.02
C GLN A 16 1.49 -8.53 -8.04
N ASN A 17 0.48 -8.09 -7.29
CA ASN A 17 -0.83 -8.74 -7.24
C ASN A 17 -1.85 -8.15 -8.22
N GLY A 18 -1.46 -7.17 -9.05
CA GLY A 18 -2.32 -6.53 -10.03
C GLY A 18 -3.36 -5.57 -9.46
N TYR A 19 -3.21 -5.13 -8.21
CA TYR A 19 -4.11 -4.17 -7.55
C TYR A 19 -3.73 -2.73 -7.91
N LYS A 20 -4.73 -1.89 -8.19
CA LYS A 20 -4.51 -0.47 -8.47
C LYS A 20 -4.70 0.33 -7.18
N GLN A 21 -4.06 1.49 -7.11
CA GLN A 21 -4.21 2.42 -5.98
C GLN A 21 -5.67 2.83 -5.76
N SER A 22 -6.48 2.86 -6.83
CA SER A 22 -7.91 3.17 -6.78
C SER A 22 -8.76 2.06 -6.15
N ASP A 23 -8.24 0.84 -6.01
CA ASP A 23 -8.92 -0.26 -5.33
C ASP A 23 -8.85 -0.13 -3.80
N LEU A 24 -7.92 0.69 -3.29
CA LEU A 24 -7.79 0.89 -1.85
C LEU A 24 -8.99 1.67 -1.30
N PRO A 25 -9.56 1.24 -0.17
CA PRO A 25 -10.67 1.94 0.48
C PRO A 25 -10.17 3.17 1.28
N VAL A 26 -9.37 4.02 0.66
CA VAL A 26 -8.84 5.28 1.21
C VAL A 26 -8.90 6.39 0.17
N ASN A 27 -8.73 7.64 0.59
CA ASN A 27 -8.66 8.78 -0.33
C ASN A 27 -7.50 8.64 -1.34
N LYS A 28 -7.69 9.14 -2.56
CA LYS A 28 -6.71 9.05 -3.66
C LYS A 28 -5.32 9.57 -3.28
N ASN A 29 -5.26 10.65 -2.50
CA ASN A 29 -4.01 11.21 -2.00
C ASN A 29 -3.30 10.22 -1.07
N THR A 30 -4.02 9.66 -0.10
CA THR A 30 -3.51 8.63 0.82
C THR A 30 -3.05 7.39 0.07
N ALA A 31 -3.84 6.88 -0.88
CA ALA A 31 -3.48 5.74 -1.72
C ALA A 31 -2.19 5.98 -2.51
N THR A 32 -2.00 7.21 -3.00
CA THR A 32 -0.78 7.61 -3.71
C THR A 32 0.42 7.64 -2.78
N ARG A 33 0.31 8.24 -1.59
CA ARG A 33 1.40 8.28 -0.60
C ARG A 33 1.76 6.87 -0.13
N LEU A 34 0.76 6.05 0.23
CA LEU A 34 0.95 4.65 0.64
C LEU A 34 1.73 3.81 -0.38
N CYS A 35 1.57 4.07 -1.68
CA CYS A 35 2.19 3.27 -2.73
C CYS A 35 3.51 3.85 -3.26
N ASN A 36 3.78 5.14 -3.08
CA ASN A 36 4.92 5.82 -3.72
C ASN A 36 5.86 6.58 -2.77
N GLU A 37 5.42 6.91 -1.56
CA GLU A 37 6.19 7.73 -0.63
C GLU A 37 6.84 6.85 0.43
N LEU A 38 8.15 6.61 0.30
CA LEU A 38 8.92 5.69 1.16
C LEU A 38 9.04 6.15 2.61
N ASP A 39 9.02 7.47 2.82
CA ASP A 39 9.10 8.10 4.14
C ASP A 39 7.72 8.33 4.77
N TYR A 40 6.64 7.96 4.07
CA TYR A 40 5.30 8.14 4.60
C TYR A 40 5.00 7.07 5.65
N ASP A 41 4.92 7.50 6.92
CA ASP A 41 4.33 6.73 8.00
C ASP A 41 2.82 7.05 8.10
N PRO A 42 1.93 6.19 7.55
CA PRO A 42 0.50 6.37 7.67
C PRO A 42 0.04 6.14 9.11
N PRO A 43 -1.02 6.85 9.57
CA PRO A 43 -1.60 6.59 10.87
C PRO A 43 -2.17 5.16 10.96
N PRO A 44 -2.29 4.59 12.17
CA PRO A 44 -2.68 3.19 12.37
C PRO A 44 -4.06 2.82 11.78
N GLU A 45 -4.97 3.79 11.67
CA GLU A 45 -6.27 3.62 11.01
C GLU A 45 -6.12 3.29 9.51
N ILE A 46 -5.19 3.98 8.83
CA ILE A 46 -4.92 3.82 7.40
C ILE A 46 -4.13 2.53 7.18
N GLN A 47 -3.18 2.22 8.06
CA GLN A 47 -2.48 0.93 8.05
C GLN A 47 -3.48 -0.22 8.15
N THR A 48 -4.38 -0.19 9.13
CA THR A 48 -5.39 -1.24 9.33
C THR A 48 -6.29 -1.39 8.12
N THR A 49 -6.67 -0.27 7.49
CA THR A 49 -7.51 -0.24 6.29
C THR A 49 -6.79 -0.86 5.07
N ALA A 50 -5.54 -0.47 4.82
CA ALA A 50 -4.71 -0.96 3.73
C ALA A 50 -4.39 -2.46 3.88
N ILE A 51 -4.02 -2.88 5.09
CA ILE A 51 -3.80 -4.30 5.43
C ILE A 51 -5.10 -5.09 5.32
N GLY A 52 -6.21 -4.53 5.81
CA GLY A 52 -7.52 -5.16 5.72
C GLY A 52 -7.94 -5.43 4.27
N PHE A 53 -7.59 -4.54 3.34
CA PHE A 53 -7.81 -4.78 1.90
C PHE A 53 -7.03 -6.00 1.40
N LEU A 54 -5.72 -6.08 1.68
CA LEU A 54 -4.89 -7.21 1.28
C LEU A 54 -5.36 -8.52 1.92
N ARG A 55 -5.72 -8.50 3.21
CA ARG A 55 -6.26 -9.66 3.94
C ARG A 55 -7.58 -10.16 3.35
N LYS A 56 -8.47 -9.25 2.95
CA LYS A 56 -9.71 -9.60 2.25
C LYS A 56 -9.47 -10.28 0.89
N LYS A 57 -8.30 -10.06 0.29
CA LYS A 57 -7.88 -10.71 -0.97
C LYS A 57 -7.13 -12.03 -0.74
N GLY A 58 -6.98 -12.46 0.52
CA GLY A 58 -6.34 -13.73 0.88
C GLY A 58 -4.87 -13.62 1.28
N HIS A 59 -4.33 -12.41 1.43
CA HIS A 59 -2.95 -12.19 1.85
C HIS A 59 -2.83 -12.16 3.38
N ASP A 60 -1.97 -12.99 3.97
CA ASP A 60 -1.64 -12.89 5.40
C ASP A 60 -0.48 -11.90 5.60
N VAL A 61 -0.83 -10.62 5.71
CA VAL A 61 0.15 -9.53 5.87
C VAL A 61 -0.17 -8.68 7.09
N ARG A 62 0.86 -8.03 7.65
CA ARG A 62 0.78 -7.20 8.86
C ARG A 62 1.31 -5.80 8.58
N PRO A 63 0.90 -4.77 9.35
CA PRO A 63 1.41 -3.41 9.16
C PRO A 63 2.94 -3.32 9.18
N GLY A 64 3.57 -4.01 10.13
CA GLY A 64 5.03 -4.09 10.28
C GLY A 64 5.79 -4.72 9.11
N ASP A 65 5.10 -5.38 8.18
CA ASP A 65 5.72 -5.87 6.94
C ASP A 65 6.08 -4.71 5.99
N PHE A 66 5.33 -3.61 6.10
CA PHE A 66 5.41 -2.46 5.19
C PHE A 66 5.91 -1.18 5.86
N TRP A 67 5.47 -0.91 7.09
CA TRP A 67 5.78 0.30 7.86
C TRP A 67 6.32 -0.14 9.22
N ALA A 68 7.61 0.08 9.45
CA ALA A 68 8.34 -0.30 10.66
C ALA A 68 9.43 0.73 10.94
#